data_AF-A0A814RL66-F1
#
_entry.id   AF-A0A814RL66-F1
#
_cell.length_a   1.000
_cell.length_b   1.000
_cell.length_c   1.000
_cell.angle_alpha   90.00
_cell.angle_beta   90.00
_cell.angle_gamma   90.00
#
_symmetry.space_group_name_H-M   'P 1'
#
loop_
_entity.id
_entity.type
_entity.pdbx_description
1 polymer ?
#
loop_
_entity_poly.entity_id
_entity_poly.type
_entity_poly.pdbx_seq_one_letter_code
_entity_poly.pdbx_strand_id
1 'polypeptide(L)'
;MNFLIGLNSLFNVLFILIYLCHLINECVSRNGLFCSSINREISSQYFDIYLVNLVGNYLKILSSISSVGISLIRYLLLSEGYNSILANLFKKIQKFKSFFYILLIGYLISYGIQVLISLNLNENSLILDEMDEYREFPKKNAFVVFYSSGRLIIDIKEKFSNIIFGILVFNYVINDLIFFVILCSIEIIILIKARNSLKSKLIMSTMSISRKKIEKSSAKITRVICINLSVSILFRFIDFSISSYLVDKRRVNHYINFNICYAHDKICSTLKELSDVSFLASISYTSVIYFKLNKQFRDIIKYYFFKSSLNDLGAWFRNEIP
;
A
#
# COMPACT_ATOMS: atom_id res chain seq x y z
N MET A 1 -13.52 14.48 -7.15
CA MET A 1 -12.05 14.41 -7.35
C MET A 1 -11.29 14.86 -6.11
N ASN A 2 -11.52 16.09 -5.62
CA ASN A 2 -10.80 16.66 -4.47
C ASN A 2 -10.91 15.81 -3.19
N PHE A 3 -12.10 15.30 -2.87
CA PHE A 3 -12.32 14.40 -1.73
C PHE A 3 -11.44 13.13 -1.78
N LEU A 4 -11.39 12.45 -2.93
CA LEU A 4 -10.56 11.25 -3.10
C LEU A 4 -9.07 11.52 -3.01
N ILE A 5 -8.61 12.67 -3.53
CA ILE A 5 -7.22 13.12 -3.38
C ILE A 5 -6.90 13.37 -1.91
N GLY A 6 -7.82 14.00 -1.17
CA GLY A 6 -7.72 14.21 0.27
C GLY A 6 -7.60 12.89 1.04
N LEU A 7 -8.52 11.95 0.80
CA LEU A 7 -8.49 10.62 1.42
C LEU A 7 -7.20 9.84 1.11
N ASN A 8 -6.79 9.80 -0.15
CA ASN A 8 -5.55 9.13 -0.56
C ASN A 8 -4.35 9.72 0.20
N SER A 9 -4.29 11.04 0.30
CA SER A 9 -3.21 11.73 1.00
C SER A 9 -3.24 11.45 2.51
N LEU A 10 -4.43 11.40 3.11
CA LEU A 10 -4.60 11.03 4.52
C LEU A 10 -4.10 9.61 4.78
N PHE A 11 -4.51 8.62 3.97
CA PHE A 11 -4.05 7.23 4.11
C PHE A 11 -2.54 7.11 4.00
N ASN A 12 -1.96 7.84 3.04
CA ASN A 12 -0.51 7.89 2.83
C ASN A 12 0.23 8.47 4.04
N VAL A 13 -0.26 9.60 4.59
CA VAL A 13 0.34 10.23 5.77
C VAL A 13 0.24 9.30 6.99
N LEU A 14 -0.93 8.70 7.23
CA LEU A 14 -1.09 7.74 8.33
C LEU A 14 -0.16 6.55 8.19
N PHE A 15 -0.02 6.00 6.97
CA PHE A 15 0.88 4.89 6.70
C PHE A 15 2.34 5.28 6.96
N ILE A 16 2.77 6.47 6.50
CA ILE A 16 4.10 7.01 6.78
C ILE A 16 4.34 7.15 8.28
N LEU A 17 3.39 7.71 9.03
CA LEU A 17 3.54 7.90 10.48
C LEU A 17 3.67 6.57 11.21
N ILE A 18 2.82 5.59 10.91
CA ILE A 18 2.90 4.24 11.49
C ILE A 18 4.24 3.61 11.17
N TYR A 19 4.69 3.70 9.92
CA TYR A 19 5.93 3.06 9.49
C TYR A 19 7.19 3.74 10.05
N LEU A 20 7.17 5.06 10.24
CA LEU A 20 8.26 5.76 10.94
C LEU A 20 8.38 5.30 12.39
N CYS A 21 7.26 5.13 13.09
CA CYS A 21 7.26 4.56 14.44
C CYS A 21 7.78 3.10 14.46
N HIS A 22 7.42 2.31 13.45
CA HIS A 22 7.94 0.95 13.28
C HIS A 22 9.46 0.92 13.13
N LEU A 23 10.03 1.79 12.28
CA LEU A 23 11.47 1.85 12.07
C LEU A 23 12.27 2.22 13.32
N ILE A 24 11.66 2.93 14.29
CA ILE A 24 12.29 3.22 15.60
C ILE A 24 12.37 1.95 16.46
N ASN A 25 11.44 1.03 16.27
CA ASN A 25 11.33 -0.22 17.02
C ASN A 25 12.13 -1.38 16.40
N GLU A 26 12.55 -1.26 15.13
CA GLU A 26 13.35 -2.31 14.47
C GLU A 26 14.78 -2.41 15.00
N CYS A 27 15.34 -3.62 14.97
CA CYS A 27 16.68 -3.88 15.48
C CYS A 27 17.76 -3.64 14.41
N VAL A 28 18.87 -3.01 14.79
CA VAL A 28 20.00 -2.75 13.87
C VAL A 28 21.13 -3.75 14.14
N SER A 29 21.27 -4.82 13.34
CA SER A 29 22.52 -5.60 13.08
C SER A 29 22.28 -7.09 12.72
N ARG A 30 23.23 -7.69 12.00
CA ARG A 30 23.40 -9.16 11.85
C ARG A 30 23.61 -9.76 13.25
N ASN A 31 22.53 -10.21 13.87
CA ASN A 31 22.42 -10.96 15.16
C ASN A 31 21.55 -10.33 16.24
N GLY A 32 20.84 -9.22 16.00
CA GLY A 32 19.95 -8.64 17.02
C GLY A 32 20.71 -8.06 18.23
N LEU A 33 22.02 -7.82 18.07
CA LEU A 33 22.91 -7.34 19.12
C LEU A 33 22.53 -5.95 19.65
N PHE A 34 21.82 -5.15 18.85
CA PHE A 34 21.29 -3.84 19.25
C PHE A 34 19.79 -3.75 18.91
N CYS A 35 18.99 -4.35 19.78
CA CYS A 35 17.57 -4.06 19.88
C CYS A 35 17.35 -3.04 20.99
N SER A 36 16.48 -2.05 20.78
CA SER A 36 16.05 -1.19 21.89
C SER A 36 15.31 -2.02 22.93
N SER A 37 15.33 -1.59 24.19
CA SER A 37 14.50 -2.20 25.24
C SER A 37 13.02 -2.13 24.88
N ILE A 38 12.61 -1.09 24.13
CA ILE A 38 11.24 -0.87 23.67
C ILE A 38 10.78 -2.02 22.77
N ASN A 39 11.62 -2.51 21.85
CA ASN A 39 11.24 -3.61 20.96
C ASN A 39 10.90 -4.92 21.71
N ARG A 40 11.45 -5.10 22.92
CA ARG A 40 11.18 -6.28 23.75
C ARG A 40 9.89 -6.14 24.55
N GLU A 41 9.30 -4.95 24.63
CA GLU A 41 8.05 -4.75 25.34
C GLU A 41 6.87 -5.33 24.56
N ILE A 42 5.97 -5.99 25.29
CA ILE A 42 4.72 -6.57 24.79
C ILE A 42 3.93 -5.54 23.97
N SER A 43 3.88 -4.29 24.45
CA SER A 43 3.19 -3.19 23.78
C SER A 43 3.79 -2.86 22.40
N SER A 44 5.12 -2.88 22.27
CA SER A 44 5.80 -2.62 20.99
C SER A 44 5.50 -3.71 19.96
N GLN A 45 5.36 -4.95 20.40
CA GLN A 45 5.09 -6.03 19.46
C GLN A 45 3.62 -6.11 19.07
N TYR A 46 2.70 -5.81 19.98
CA TYR A 46 1.30 -5.59 19.59
C TYR A 46 1.16 -4.38 18.65
N PHE A 47 1.97 -3.33 18.81
CA PHE A 47 2.06 -2.25 17.84
C PHE A 47 2.48 -2.76 16.46
N ASP A 48 3.54 -3.59 16.36
CA ASP A 48 3.96 -4.16 15.08
C ASP A 48 2.89 -5.06 14.45
N ILE A 49 2.18 -5.86 15.25
CA ILE A 49 1.15 -6.77 14.75
C ILE A 49 -0.12 -6.01 14.30
N TYR A 50 -0.66 -5.16 15.16
CA TYR A 50 -1.94 -4.49 14.88
C TYR A 50 -1.78 -3.21 14.07
N LEU A 51 -0.81 -2.36 14.38
CA LEU A 51 -0.68 -1.07 13.70
C LEU A 51 0.13 -1.21 12.41
N VAL A 52 1.28 -1.87 12.46
CA VAL A 52 2.15 -1.98 11.28
C VAL A 52 1.62 -3.00 10.29
N ASN A 53 1.42 -4.25 10.72
CA ASN A 53 0.98 -5.31 9.82
C ASN A 53 -0.49 -5.18 9.45
N LEU A 54 -1.40 -5.07 10.42
CA LEU A 54 -2.84 -5.03 10.14
C LEU A 54 -3.28 -3.68 9.54
N VAL A 55 -3.20 -2.60 10.32
CA VAL A 55 -3.66 -1.28 9.88
C VAL A 55 -2.81 -0.74 8.72
N GLY A 56 -1.49 -0.95 8.74
CA GLY A 56 -0.60 -0.52 7.67
C GLY A 56 -0.96 -1.13 6.32
N ASN A 57 -1.25 -2.44 6.26
CA ASN A 57 -1.71 -3.08 5.02
C ASN A 57 -3.08 -2.57 4.57
N TYR A 58 -4.01 -2.33 5.50
CA TYR A 58 -5.30 -1.71 5.14
C TYR A 58 -5.11 -0.32 4.52
N LEU A 59 -4.23 0.51 5.08
CA LEU A 59 -3.91 1.82 4.53
C LEU A 59 -3.26 1.73 3.14
N LYS A 60 -2.33 0.78 2.94
CA LYS A 60 -1.69 0.48 1.63
C LYS A 60 -2.73 0.13 0.56
N ILE A 61 -3.74 -0.66 0.91
CA ILE A 61 -4.82 -1.07 -0.01
C ILE A 61 -5.75 0.08 -0.30
N LEU A 62 -6.22 0.78 0.74
CA LEU A 62 -7.10 1.93 0.59
C LEU A 62 -6.43 3.00 -0.27
N SER A 63 -5.14 3.27 -0.04
CA SER A 63 -4.31 4.15 -0.87
C SER A 63 -4.25 3.67 -2.33
N SER A 64 -4.01 2.39 -2.57
CA SER A 64 -3.97 1.83 -3.94
C SER A 64 -5.30 1.97 -4.66
N ILE A 65 -6.41 1.66 -3.99
CA ILE A 65 -7.77 1.82 -4.51
C ILE A 65 -8.07 3.30 -4.81
N SER A 66 -7.76 4.21 -3.88
CA SER A 66 -7.98 5.64 -4.11
C SER A 66 -7.11 6.18 -5.23
N SER A 67 -5.87 5.70 -5.37
CA SER A 67 -4.99 6.07 -6.48
C SER A 67 -5.59 5.64 -7.83
N VAL A 68 -6.05 4.39 -7.95
CA VAL A 68 -6.74 3.93 -9.17
C VAL A 68 -7.99 4.77 -9.45
N GLY A 69 -8.79 5.07 -8.42
CA GLY A 69 -9.96 5.93 -8.53
C GLY A 69 -9.64 7.33 -9.04
N ILE A 70 -8.58 7.96 -8.52
CA ILE A 70 -8.11 9.28 -8.98
C ILE A 70 -7.67 9.22 -10.45
N SER A 71 -6.88 8.20 -10.82
CA SER A 71 -6.43 8.02 -12.20
C SER A 71 -7.61 7.80 -13.14
N LEU A 72 -8.61 7.00 -12.78
CA LEU A 72 -9.84 6.81 -13.56
C LEU A 72 -10.61 8.12 -13.74
N ILE A 73 -10.80 8.91 -12.68
CA ILE A 73 -11.49 10.20 -12.78
C ILE A 73 -10.74 11.14 -13.73
N ARG A 74 -9.41 11.21 -13.64
CA ARG A 74 -8.60 12.02 -14.57
C ARG A 74 -8.75 11.56 -16.01
N TYR A 75 -8.70 10.25 -16.25
CA TYR A 75 -8.91 9.67 -17.58
C TYR A 75 -10.26 10.09 -18.16
N LEU A 76 -11.32 10.03 -17.34
CA LEU A 76 -12.67 10.41 -17.72
C LEU A 76 -12.77 11.90 -18.06
N LEU A 77 -12.17 12.78 -17.27
CA LEU A 77 -12.11 14.23 -17.54
C LEU A 77 -11.38 14.56 -18.85
N LEU A 78 -10.41 13.73 -19.25
CA LEU A 78 -9.65 13.87 -20.50
C LEU A 78 -10.37 13.31 -21.73
N SER A 79 -11.34 12.42 -21.55
CA SER A 79 -12.13 11.90 -22.67
C SER A 79 -13.28 12.84 -23.00
N GLU A 80 -13.29 13.40 -24.21
CA GLU A 80 -14.30 14.35 -24.71
C GLU A 80 -15.74 13.77 -24.80
N GLY A 81 -15.96 12.53 -24.34
CA GLY A 81 -17.25 11.86 -24.20
C GLY A 81 -17.61 11.55 -22.74
N TYR A 82 -17.38 12.50 -21.82
CA TYR A 82 -17.58 12.35 -20.38
C TYR A 82 -18.94 11.74 -20.03
N ASN A 83 -20.02 12.06 -20.75
CA ASN A 83 -21.35 11.58 -20.39
C ASN A 83 -21.68 10.17 -20.90
N SER A 84 -21.23 9.73 -22.08
CA SER A 84 -21.66 8.43 -22.65
C SER A 84 -20.82 7.25 -22.17
N ILE A 85 -19.50 7.42 -22.10
CA ILE A 85 -18.57 6.36 -21.68
C ILE A 85 -18.68 6.14 -20.17
N LEU A 86 -18.83 7.22 -19.39
CA LEU A 86 -18.94 7.19 -17.93
C LEU A 86 -20.30 6.62 -17.51
N ALA A 87 -21.41 6.95 -18.19
CA ALA A 87 -22.69 6.31 -17.91
C ALA A 87 -22.65 4.79 -18.15
N ASN A 88 -21.95 4.33 -19.18
CA ASN A 88 -21.78 2.90 -19.46
C ASN A 88 -20.81 2.20 -18.49
N LEU A 89 -19.68 2.84 -18.15
CA LEU A 89 -18.74 2.32 -17.16
C LEU A 89 -19.34 2.32 -15.76
N PHE A 90 -20.00 3.40 -15.32
CA PHE A 90 -20.70 3.44 -14.05
C PHE A 90 -21.85 2.45 -14.02
N LYS A 91 -22.66 2.30 -15.08
CA LYS A 91 -23.69 1.23 -15.11
C LYS A 91 -23.07 -0.16 -14.95
N LYS A 92 -21.92 -0.44 -15.59
CA LYS A 92 -21.21 -1.72 -15.43
C LYS A 92 -20.61 -1.88 -14.03
N ILE A 93 -19.87 -0.88 -13.54
CA ILE A 93 -19.25 -0.88 -12.21
C ILE A 93 -20.32 -0.92 -11.11
N GLN A 94 -21.47 -0.27 -11.30
CA GLN A 94 -22.59 -0.29 -10.36
C GLN A 94 -23.21 -1.68 -10.26
N LYS A 95 -23.27 -2.45 -11.36
CA LYS A 95 -23.59 -3.88 -11.30
C LYS A 95 -22.56 -4.69 -10.50
N PHE A 96 -21.29 -4.31 -10.58
CA PHE A 96 -20.20 -4.95 -9.82
C PHE A 96 -19.93 -4.32 -8.44
N LYS A 97 -20.70 -3.30 -8.02
CA LYS A 97 -20.44 -2.56 -6.78
C LYS A 97 -20.54 -3.51 -5.59
N SER A 98 -21.61 -4.30 -5.52
CA SER A 98 -21.80 -5.30 -4.47
C SER A 98 -20.65 -6.32 -4.45
N PHE A 99 -20.27 -6.84 -5.62
CA PHE A 99 -19.15 -7.79 -5.74
C PHE A 99 -17.82 -7.20 -5.26
N PHE A 100 -17.50 -5.95 -5.63
CA PHE A 100 -16.28 -5.28 -5.18
C PHE A 100 -16.28 -5.02 -3.67
N TYR A 101 -17.41 -4.60 -3.09
CA TYR A 101 -17.53 -4.46 -1.63
C TYR A 101 -17.40 -5.79 -0.91
N ILE A 102 -18.01 -6.86 -1.42
CA ILE A 102 -17.90 -8.21 -0.84
C ILE A 102 -16.44 -8.69 -0.91
N LEU A 103 -15.75 -8.49 -2.04
CA LEU A 103 -14.33 -8.83 -2.16
C LEU A 103 -13.47 -8.02 -1.20
N LEU A 104 -13.70 -6.71 -1.08
CA LEU A 104 -12.94 -5.85 -0.19
C LEU A 104 -13.17 -6.23 1.27
N ILE A 105 -14.42 -6.37 1.70
CA ILE A 105 -14.78 -6.77 3.07
C ILE A 105 -14.27 -8.18 3.38
N GLY A 106 -14.48 -9.12 2.45
CA GLY A 106 -13.99 -10.49 2.60
C GLY A 106 -12.47 -10.54 2.73
N TYR A 107 -11.77 -9.73 1.95
CA TYR A 107 -10.33 -9.57 2.06
C TYR A 107 -9.92 -8.98 3.43
N LEU A 108 -10.57 -7.89 3.87
CA LEU A 108 -10.25 -7.24 5.15
C LEU A 108 -10.46 -8.21 6.32
N ILE A 109 -11.60 -8.91 6.34
CA ILE A 109 -11.93 -9.92 7.35
C ILE A 109 -10.92 -11.06 7.31
N SER A 110 -10.60 -11.56 6.11
CA SER A 110 -9.66 -12.65 5.91
C SER A 110 -8.26 -12.31 6.45
N TYR A 111 -7.78 -11.09 6.22
CA TYR A 111 -6.50 -10.63 6.75
C TYR A 111 -6.54 -10.42 8.27
N GLY A 112 -7.65 -9.90 8.81
CA GLY A 112 -7.87 -9.80 10.25
C GLY A 112 -7.87 -11.16 10.95
N ILE A 113 -8.54 -12.15 10.36
CA ILE A 113 -8.53 -13.54 10.84
C ILE A 113 -7.12 -14.11 10.83
N GLN A 114 -6.32 -13.86 9.78
CA GLN A 114 -4.93 -14.31 9.72
C GLN A 114 -4.11 -13.75 10.89
N VAL A 115 -4.26 -12.46 11.22
CA VAL A 115 -3.58 -11.84 12.35
C VAL A 115 -4.04 -12.43 13.68
N LEU A 116 -5.35 -12.60 13.87
CA LEU A 116 -5.92 -13.21 15.09
C LEU A 116 -5.45 -14.65 15.30
N ILE A 117 -5.41 -15.47 14.24
CA ILE A 117 -4.88 -16.83 14.30
C ILE A 117 -3.39 -16.81 14.68
N SER A 118 -2.62 -15.88 14.11
CA SER A 118 -1.19 -15.73 14.42
C SER A 118 -0.95 -15.36 15.89
N LEU A 119 -1.81 -14.54 16.47
CA LEU A 119 -1.78 -14.16 17.87
C LEU A 119 -2.18 -15.31 18.80
N ASN A 120 -3.27 -16.00 18.49
CA ASN A 120 -3.75 -17.11 19.31
C ASN A 120 -2.76 -18.29 19.33
N LEU A 121 -1.99 -18.49 18.26
CA LEU A 121 -0.89 -19.46 18.22
C LEU A 121 0.32 -19.03 19.05
N ASN A 122 0.58 -17.72 19.17
CA ASN A 122 1.62 -17.20 20.05
C ASN A 122 1.25 -17.40 21.53
N GLU A 123 -0.01 -17.15 21.89
CA GLU A 123 -0.50 -17.27 23.27
C GLU A 123 -0.61 -18.73 23.74
N ASN A 124 -1.03 -19.66 22.88
CA ASN A 124 -1.26 -21.06 23.26
C ASN A 124 -0.04 -21.98 23.14
N SER A 125 1.14 -21.43 22.88
CA SER A 125 2.31 -22.29 22.71
C SER A 125 2.86 -22.74 24.07
N LEU A 126 2.80 -24.06 24.28
CA LEU A 126 3.55 -24.89 25.23
C LEU A 126 5.10 -24.71 25.12
N ILE A 127 5.58 -23.52 24.77
CA ILE A 127 6.98 -23.15 24.47
C ILE A 127 7.60 -22.32 25.62
N LEU A 128 6.80 -21.98 26.65
CA LEU A 128 7.31 -21.34 27.86
C LEU A 128 8.30 -22.22 28.64
N ASP A 129 8.22 -23.55 28.53
CA ASP A 129 9.04 -24.46 29.33
C ASP A 129 10.40 -24.84 28.70
N GLU A 130 10.64 -24.54 27.41
CA GLU A 130 11.91 -24.89 26.71
C GLU A 130 12.79 -23.68 26.34
N MET A 131 12.40 -22.44 26.64
CA MET A 131 12.99 -21.24 26.01
C MET A 131 13.43 -20.11 26.96
N ASP A 132 14.03 -20.44 28.11
CA ASP A 132 14.66 -19.46 29.00
C ASP A 132 15.74 -18.58 28.32
N GLU A 133 16.32 -19.03 27.19
CA GLU A 133 17.37 -18.30 26.47
C GLU A 133 16.87 -17.27 25.43
N TYR A 134 15.60 -17.29 25.01
CA TYR A 134 15.11 -16.40 23.94
C TYR A 134 13.81 -15.66 24.33
N ARG A 135 13.94 -14.64 25.18
CA ARG A 135 12.87 -13.73 25.65
C ARG A 135 12.36 -12.73 24.60
N GLU A 136 12.11 -13.16 23.37
CA GLU A 136 11.44 -12.33 22.36
C GLU A 136 10.02 -12.87 22.14
N PHE A 137 9.12 -12.56 23.07
CA PHE A 137 7.69 -12.81 22.90
C PHE A 137 7.02 -11.52 22.41
N PRO A 138 6.13 -11.55 21.40
CA PRO A 138 5.89 -12.64 20.48
C PRO A 138 6.98 -12.69 19.41
N LYS A 139 7.43 -13.90 19.07
CA LYS A 139 8.29 -14.08 17.89
C LYS A 139 7.46 -13.72 16.66
N LYS A 140 7.86 -12.68 15.91
CA LYS A 140 7.28 -12.33 14.59
C LYS A 140 7.19 -13.56 13.66
N ASN A 141 8.02 -14.59 13.89
CA ASN A 141 8.10 -15.86 13.15
C ASN A 141 7.60 -17.10 13.92
N ALA A 142 6.93 -16.99 15.06
CA ALA A 142 6.47 -18.16 15.84
C ALA A 142 5.61 -19.12 15.03
N PHE A 143 4.87 -18.57 14.05
CA PHE A 143 4.11 -19.35 13.08
C PHE A 143 4.99 -20.40 12.38
N VAL A 144 6.22 -20.05 12.02
CA VAL A 144 7.21 -20.94 11.37
C VAL A 144 7.79 -21.97 12.34
N VAL A 145 7.97 -21.62 13.61
CA VAL A 145 8.41 -22.57 14.66
C VAL A 145 7.35 -23.63 14.91
N PHE A 146 6.07 -23.22 14.97
CA PHE A 146 4.91 -24.11 15.03
C PHE A 146 4.85 -25.07 13.82
N TYR A 147 5.38 -24.66 12.66
CA TYR A 147 5.53 -25.54 11.49
C TYR A 147 6.57 -26.65 11.69
N SER A 148 7.65 -26.40 12.44
CA SER A 148 8.77 -27.33 12.63
C SER A 148 8.57 -28.37 13.76
N SER A 149 7.81 -28.04 14.81
CA SER A 149 7.59 -28.94 15.95
C SER A 149 6.45 -29.93 15.67
N GLY A 150 6.78 -31.08 15.07
CA GLY A 150 5.82 -32.13 14.73
C GLY A 150 5.48 -33.05 15.91
N ARG A 151 4.19 -33.44 16.04
CA ARG A 151 3.74 -34.86 16.06
C ARG A 151 2.24 -35.09 16.35
N LEU A 152 1.45 -34.12 16.83
CA LEU A 152 0.00 -34.34 17.03
C LEU A 152 -0.95 -33.31 16.38
N ILE A 153 -0.42 -32.20 15.85
CA ILE A 153 -1.19 -31.12 15.22
C ILE A 153 -0.85 -31.13 13.73
N ILE A 154 -1.15 -32.20 12.98
CA ILE A 154 -0.74 -32.30 11.56
C ILE A 154 -1.93 -32.04 10.62
N ASP A 155 -3.11 -32.61 10.90
CA ASP A 155 -4.27 -32.46 10.00
C ASP A 155 -4.98 -31.10 10.10
N ILE A 156 -5.12 -30.56 11.31
CA ILE A 156 -5.63 -29.18 11.49
C ILE A 156 -4.60 -28.19 10.90
N LYS A 157 -3.32 -28.48 11.05
CA LYS A 157 -2.20 -27.65 10.59
C LYS A 157 -2.14 -27.55 9.06
N GLU A 158 -2.39 -28.63 8.32
CA GLU A 158 -2.34 -28.59 6.86
C GLU A 158 -3.51 -27.81 6.24
N LYS A 159 -4.74 -27.98 6.76
CA LYS A 159 -5.91 -27.23 6.27
C LYS A 159 -5.82 -25.73 6.57
N PHE A 160 -5.49 -25.35 7.80
CA PHE A 160 -5.33 -23.93 8.15
C PHE A 160 -4.12 -23.29 7.44
N SER A 161 -3.04 -24.05 7.24
CA SER A 161 -1.88 -23.63 6.44
C SER A 161 -2.27 -23.25 5.01
N ASN A 162 -3.03 -24.10 4.33
CA ASN A 162 -3.41 -23.88 2.94
C ASN A 162 -4.37 -22.69 2.79
N ILE A 163 -5.26 -22.48 3.76
CA ILE A 163 -6.14 -21.31 3.79
C ILE A 163 -5.31 -20.03 3.96
N ILE A 164 -4.41 -19.98 4.95
CA ILE A 164 -3.58 -18.79 5.22
C ILE A 164 -2.63 -18.49 4.05
N PHE A 165 -2.01 -19.52 3.48
CA PHE A 165 -1.19 -19.36 2.28
C PHE A 165 -2.03 -18.86 1.10
N GLY A 166 -3.23 -19.41 0.91
CA GLY A 166 -4.19 -18.94 -0.10
C GLY A 166 -4.53 -17.47 0.07
N ILE A 167 -4.78 -17.02 1.31
CA ILE A 167 -5.04 -15.61 1.65
C ILE A 167 -3.83 -14.73 1.33
N LEU A 168 -2.62 -15.17 1.67
CA LEU A 168 -1.38 -14.45 1.37
C LEU A 168 -1.14 -14.32 -0.15
N VAL A 169 -1.33 -15.41 -0.90
CA VAL A 169 -1.20 -15.39 -2.36
C VAL A 169 -2.28 -14.50 -2.97
N PHE A 170 -3.52 -14.61 -2.51
CA PHE A 170 -4.63 -13.79 -2.97
C PHE A 170 -4.37 -12.30 -2.70
N ASN A 171 -3.86 -11.97 -1.51
CA ASN A 171 -3.42 -10.63 -1.15
C ASN A 171 -2.40 -10.08 -2.14
N TYR A 172 -1.31 -10.83 -2.34
CA TYR A 172 -0.25 -10.45 -3.26
C TYR A 172 -0.77 -10.28 -4.70
N VAL A 173 -1.59 -11.21 -5.19
CA VAL A 173 -2.15 -11.15 -6.56
C VAL A 173 -3.07 -9.94 -6.73
N ILE A 174 -3.98 -9.68 -5.79
CA ILE A 174 -4.91 -8.55 -5.92
C ILE A 174 -4.20 -7.23 -5.69
N ASN A 175 -3.46 -7.11 -4.59
CA ASN A 175 -2.95 -5.82 -4.15
C ASN A 175 -1.70 -5.38 -4.89
N ASP A 176 -0.75 -6.29 -5.06
CA ASP A 176 0.55 -5.94 -5.64
C ASP A 176 0.54 -6.11 -7.16
N LEU A 177 -0.10 -7.15 -7.70
CA LEU A 177 -0.12 -7.38 -9.15
C LEU A 177 -1.27 -6.64 -9.86
N ILE A 178 -2.52 -6.93 -9.50
CA ILE A 178 -3.68 -6.43 -10.26
C ILE A 178 -3.79 -4.91 -10.16
N PHE A 179 -3.72 -4.31 -8.96
CA PHE A 179 -3.78 -2.86 -8.85
C PHE A 179 -2.58 -2.16 -9.51
N PHE A 180 -1.39 -2.74 -9.46
CA PHE A 180 -0.23 -2.20 -10.17
C PHE A 180 -0.44 -2.16 -11.69
N VAL A 181 -0.88 -3.28 -12.28
CA VAL A 181 -1.14 -3.37 -13.73
C VAL A 181 -2.25 -2.40 -14.16
N ILE A 182 -3.34 -2.32 -13.39
CA ILE A 182 -4.45 -1.40 -13.65
C ILE A 182 -3.96 0.04 -13.60
N LEU A 183 -3.22 0.42 -12.54
CA LEU A 183 -2.70 1.78 -12.39
C LEU A 183 -1.77 2.15 -13.56
N CYS A 184 -0.81 1.29 -13.89
CA CYS A 184 0.13 1.53 -14.99
C CYS A 184 -0.61 1.71 -16.32
N SER A 185 -1.60 0.86 -16.59
CA SER A 185 -2.39 0.89 -17.81
C SER A 185 -3.19 2.19 -17.93
N ILE A 186 -3.86 2.63 -16.86
CA ILE A 186 -4.62 3.89 -16.86
C ILE A 186 -3.70 5.09 -17.07
N GLU A 187 -2.56 5.13 -16.38
CA GLU A 187 -1.61 6.24 -16.52
C GLU A 187 -1.01 6.34 -17.93
N ILE A 188 -0.65 5.21 -18.55
CA ILE A 188 -0.17 5.17 -19.93
C ILE A 188 -1.25 5.69 -20.88
N ILE A 189 -2.51 5.24 -20.71
CA ILE A 189 -3.63 5.69 -21.53
C ILE A 189 -3.85 7.21 -21.38
N ILE A 190 -3.80 7.72 -20.14
CA ILE A 190 -3.90 9.17 -19.85
C ILE A 190 -2.81 9.94 -20.57
N LEU A 191 -1.56 9.46 -20.52
CA LEU A 191 -0.43 10.09 -21.18
C LEU A 191 -0.63 10.17 -22.70
N ILE A 192 -1.06 9.07 -23.31
CA ILE A 192 -1.35 9.01 -24.76
C ILE A 192 -2.46 10.00 -25.12
N LYS A 193 -3.57 10.02 -24.36
CA LYS A 193 -4.68 10.95 -24.61
C LYS A 193 -4.30 12.41 -24.42
N ALA A 194 -3.60 12.73 -23.33
CA ALA A 194 -3.12 14.08 -23.06
C ALA A 194 -2.23 14.57 -24.21
N ARG A 195 -1.32 13.72 -24.70
CA ARG A 195 -0.47 14.03 -25.86
C ARG A 195 -1.27 14.28 -27.14
N ASN A 196 -2.29 13.46 -27.42
CA ASN A 196 -3.14 13.63 -28.60
C ASN A 196 -3.97 14.91 -28.54
N SER A 197 -4.57 15.23 -27.39
CA SER A 197 -5.32 16.48 -27.16
C SER A 197 -4.43 17.72 -27.26
N LEU A 198 -3.16 17.62 -26.85
CA LEU A 198 -2.20 18.72 -27.01
C LEU A 198 -1.78 18.88 -28.48
N LYS A 199 -1.60 17.78 -29.22
CA LYS A 199 -1.28 17.81 -30.66
C LYS A 199 -2.41 18.47 -31.46
N SER A 200 -3.67 18.17 -31.17
CA SER A 200 -4.80 18.82 -31.85
C SER A 200 -4.88 20.31 -31.56
N LYS A 201 -4.70 20.73 -30.29
CA LYS A 201 -4.66 22.16 -29.92
C LYS A 201 -3.53 22.93 -30.61
N LEU A 202 -2.39 22.28 -30.81
CA LEU A 202 -1.22 22.86 -31.48
C LEU A 202 -1.45 23.02 -32.99
N ILE A 203 -2.18 22.10 -33.62
CA ILE A 203 -2.62 22.22 -35.02
C ILE A 203 -3.64 23.37 -35.16
N MET A 204 -4.52 23.56 -34.19
CA MET A 204 -5.54 24.62 -34.21
C MET A 204 -5.00 26.02 -33.86
N SER A 205 -3.86 26.15 -33.17
CA SER A 205 -3.31 27.46 -32.81
C SER A 205 -2.62 28.12 -34.01
N THR A 206 -3.29 29.11 -34.61
CA THR A 206 -2.82 29.87 -35.78
C THR A 206 -1.72 30.91 -35.47
N MET A 207 -1.57 31.34 -34.21
CA MET A 207 -0.57 32.35 -33.82
C MET A 207 0.74 31.74 -33.30
N SER A 208 1.87 32.26 -33.78
CA SER A 208 3.23 31.77 -33.44
C SER A 208 3.59 31.93 -31.95
N ILE A 209 3.15 33.01 -31.30
CA ILE A 209 3.44 33.30 -29.89
C ILE A 209 2.64 32.39 -28.95
N SER A 210 1.35 32.17 -29.23
CA SER A 210 0.51 31.26 -28.43
C SER A 210 0.99 29.82 -28.60
N ARG A 211 1.41 29.43 -29.81
CA ARG A 211 1.99 28.12 -30.11
C ARG A 211 3.25 27.82 -29.28
N LYS A 212 4.23 28.73 -29.23
CA LYS A 212 5.45 28.56 -28.40
C LYS A 212 5.12 28.42 -26.90
N LYS A 213 4.14 29.19 -26.39
CA LYS A 213 3.72 29.11 -24.98
C LYS A 213 3.02 27.78 -24.68
N ILE A 214 2.16 27.31 -25.58
CA ILE A 214 1.46 26.02 -25.49
C ILE A 214 2.47 24.86 -25.55
N GLU A 215 3.44 24.91 -26.47
CA GLU A 215 4.52 23.92 -26.60
C GLU A 215 5.36 23.82 -25.32
N LYS A 216 5.80 24.96 -24.76
CA LYS A 216 6.59 24.98 -23.53
C LYS A 216 5.81 24.44 -22.33
N SER A 217 4.54 24.80 -22.19
CA SER A 217 3.65 24.29 -21.14
C SER A 217 3.39 22.79 -21.30
N SER A 218 3.12 22.35 -22.53
CA SER A 218 2.89 20.95 -22.92
C SER A 218 4.09 20.06 -22.59
N ALA A 219 5.30 20.48 -23.00
CA ALA A 219 6.53 19.77 -22.72
C ALA A 219 6.77 19.64 -21.21
N LYS A 220 6.49 20.71 -20.44
CA LYS A 220 6.59 20.70 -18.98
C LYS A 220 5.61 19.71 -18.35
N ILE A 221 4.33 19.74 -18.73
CA ILE A 221 3.31 18.82 -18.20
C ILE A 221 3.65 17.38 -18.54
N THR A 222 3.98 17.10 -19.80
CA THR A 222 4.36 15.76 -20.27
C THR A 222 5.57 15.23 -19.51
N ARG A 223 6.62 16.05 -19.35
CA ARG A 223 7.80 15.68 -18.57
C ARG A 223 7.44 15.32 -17.13
N VAL A 224 6.58 16.10 -16.47
CA VAL A 224 6.18 15.81 -15.09
C VAL A 224 5.36 14.51 -15.00
N ILE A 225 4.43 14.26 -15.93
CA ILE A 225 3.67 13.01 -15.97
C ILE A 225 4.60 11.82 -16.21
N CYS A 226 5.52 11.91 -17.17
CA CYS A 226 6.48 10.84 -17.46
C CYS A 226 7.37 10.53 -16.25
N ILE A 227 7.94 11.56 -15.61
CA ILE A 227 8.77 11.34 -14.42
C ILE A 227 7.93 10.74 -13.28
N ASN A 228 6.69 11.21 -13.07
CA ASN A 228 5.78 10.62 -12.09
C ASN A 228 5.56 9.13 -12.33
N LEU A 229 5.24 8.79 -13.58
CA LEU A 229 4.99 7.41 -13.99
C LEU A 229 6.24 6.55 -13.79
N SER A 230 7.41 7.01 -14.26
CA SER A 230 8.67 6.27 -14.14
C SER A 230 9.04 6.00 -12.69
N VAL A 231 8.94 7.01 -11.81
CA VAL A 231 9.25 6.84 -10.38
C VAL A 231 8.23 5.92 -9.71
N SER A 232 6.94 6.09 -10.00
CA SER A 232 5.88 5.22 -9.46
C SER A 232 6.05 3.77 -9.90
N ILE A 233 6.38 3.52 -11.18
CA ILE A 233 6.62 2.18 -11.73
C ILE A 233 7.85 1.57 -11.08
N LEU A 234 8.97 2.31 -11.03
CA LEU A 234 10.23 1.80 -10.49
C LEU A 234 10.06 1.30 -9.04
N PHE A 235 9.52 2.15 -8.17
CA PHE A 235 9.37 1.80 -6.76
C PHE A 235 8.34 0.70 -6.51
N ARG A 236 7.21 0.70 -7.23
CA ARG A 236 6.22 -0.38 -7.12
C ARG A 236 6.72 -1.69 -7.72
N PHE A 237 7.56 -1.65 -8.75
CA PHE A 237 8.17 -2.84 -9.32
C PHE A 237 9.17 -3.50 -8.36
N ILE A 238 9.92 -2.70 -7.58
CA ILE A 238 10.77 -3.23 -6.50
C ILE A 238 9.91 -3.92 -5.44
N ASP A 239 8.87 -3.26 -4.94
CA ASP A 239 7.93 -3.82 -3.96
C ASP A 239 7.26 -5.11 -4.46
N PHE A 240 6.81 -5.10 -5.71
CA PHE A 240 6.26 -6.27 -6.38
C PHE A 240 7.27 -7.41 -6.45
N SER A 241 8.48 -7.16 -6.97
CA SER A 241 9.51 -8.19 -7.18
C SER A 241 9.93 -8.87 -5.88
N ILE A 242 10.10 -8.09 -4.80
CA ILE A 242 10.41 -8.62 -3.48
C ILE A 242 9.25 -9.45 -2.94
N SER A 243 8.02 -8.95 -3.06
CA SER A 243 6.83 -9.69 -2.62
C SER A 243 6.66 -10.99 -3.41
N SER A 244 6.92 -10.99 -4.73
CA SER A 244 6.95 -12.20 -5.58
C SER A 244 7.96 -13.20 -5.06
N TYR A 245 9.18 -12.74 -4.79
CA TYR A 245 10.27 -13.57 -4.32
C TYR A 245 9.93 -14.22 -2.97
N LEU A 246 9.38 -13.45 -2.02
CA LEU A 246 8.99 -13.96 -0.70
C LEU A 246 7.86 -14.99 -0.79
N VAL A 247 6.87 -14.77 -1.68
CA VAL A 247 5.78 -15.75 -1.91
C VAL A 247 6.32 -17.04 -2.53
N ASP A 248 7.19 -16.94 -3.54
CA ASP A 248 7.79 -18.11 -4.20
C ASP A 248 8.63 -18.93 -3.23
N LYS A 249 9.48 -18.27 -2.43
CA LYS A 249 10.29 -18.95 -1.41
C LYS A 249 9.47 -19.58 -0.29
N ARG A 250 8.29 -19.05 0.03
CA ARG A 250 7.35 -19.68 0.96
C ARG A 250 6.64 -20.89 0.34
N ARG A 251 6.39 -20.89 -0.97
CA ARG A 251 5.72 -21.99 -1.69
C ARG A 251 6.61 -23.22 -1.87
N VAL A 252 7.85 -23.03 -2.34
CA VAL A 252 8.77 -24.13 -2.69
C VAL A 252 9.18 -24.95 -1.46
N ASN A 253 9.16 -24.35 -0.27
CA ASN A 253 9.56 -25.00 0.97
C ASN A 253 8.42 -25.65 1.76
N HIS A 254 7.20 -25.71 1.20
CA HIS A 254 6.14 -26.55 1.77
C HIS A 254 6.44 -28.05 1.55
N TYR A 255 7.21 -28.38 0.52
CA TYR A 255 7.57 -29.76 0.15
C TYR A 255 8.99 -30.20 0.59
N ILE A 256 9.86 -29.26 0.96
CA ILE A 256 11.24 -29.53 1.36
C ILE A 256 11.45 -28.82 2.70
N ASN A 257 11.91 -29.56 3.73
CA ASN A 257 12.06 -29.14 5.13
C ASN A 257 12.96 -27.91 5.41
N PHE A 258 13.25 -27.06 4.42
CA PHE A 258 14.18 -25.95 4.53
C PHE A 258 13.57 -24.64 4.04
N ASN A 259 12.71 -24.03 4.85
CA ASN A 259 12.24 -22.66 4.57
C ASN A 259 13.44 -21.70 4.56
N ILE A 260 13.78 -21.13 3.40
CA ILE A 260 14.91 -20.19 3.26
C ILE A 260 14.70 -18.97 4.17
N CYS A 261 13.46 -18.51 4.35
CA CYS A 261 13.16 -17.44 5.30
C CYS A 261 13.19 -17.89 6.77
N TYR A 262 13.27 -19.20 7.04
CA TYR A 262 13.59 -19.71 8.37
C TYR A 262 15.10 -19.74 8.60
N ALA A 263 15.86 -20.24 7.62
CA ALA A 263 17.33 -20.25 7.69
C ALA A 263 17.95 -18.84 7.62
N HIS A 264 17.28 -17.91 6.95
CA HIS A 264 17.73 -16.53 6.73
C HIS A 264 16.60 -15.52 7.00
N ASP A 265 16.00 -15.62 8.18
CA ASP A 265 14.92 -14.74 8.66
C ASP A 265 15.21 -13.25 8.45
N LYS A 266 16.43 -12.80 8.76
CA LYS A 266 16.87 -11.41 8.60
C LYS A 266 16.96 -10.95 7.16
N ILE A 267 17.35 -11.82 6.23
CA ILE A 267 17.38 -11.46 4.81
C ILE A 267 15.94 -11.23 4.34
N CYS A 268 15.01 -12.11 4.73
CA CYS A 268 13.61 -11.95 4.38
C CYS A 268 12.95 -10.74 5.07
N SER A 269 13.29 -10.44 6.33
CA SER A 269 12.79 -9.23 7.01
C SER A 269 13.32 -7.96 6.36
N THR A 270 14.63 -7.88 6.10
CA THR A 270 15.26 -6.72 5.44
C THR A 270 14.70 -6.51 4.04
N LEU A 271 14.48 -7.58 3.28
CA LEU A 271 13.84 -7.49 1.97
C LEU A 271 12.40 -6.97 2.12
N LYS A 272 11.64 -7.50 3.07
CA LYS A 272 10.27 -7.04 3.32
C LYS A 272 10.22 -5.55 3.69
N GLU A 273 11.12 -5.09 4.56
CA GLU A 273 11.27 -3.67 4.90
C GLU A 273 11.62 -2.83 3.66
N LEU A 274 12.56 -3.28 2.84
CA LEU A 274 12.91 -2.60 1.59
C LEU A 274 11.70 -2.48 0.64
N SER A 275 10.87 -3.52 0.59
CA SER A 275 9.60 -3.54 -0.14
C SER A 275 8.67 -2.42 0.35
N ASP A 276 8.45 -2.35 1.66
CA ASP A 276 7.53 -1.40 2.29
C ASP A 276 8.06 0.04 2.20
N VAL A 277 9.38 0.26 2.36
CA VAL A 277 10.04 1.55 2.12
C VAL A 277 9.94 1.97 0.66
N SER A 278 10.10 1.04 -0.29
CA SER A 278 9.95 1.34 -1.72
C SER A 278 8.52 1.77 -2.03
N PHE A 279 7.53 1.05 -1.48
CA PHE A 279 6.13 1.44 -1.58
C PHE A 279 5.88 2.85 -0.98
N LEU A 280 6.46 3.13 0.18
CA LEU A 280 6.39 4.43 0.85
C LEU A 280 6.97 5.56 -0.02
N ALA A 281 8.11 5.31 -0.65
CA ALA A 281 8.77 6.26 -1.54
C ALA A 281 7.90 6.57 -2.77
N SER A 282 7.28 5.55 -3.36
CA SER A 282 6.33 5.70 -4.48
C SER A 282 5.17 6.63 -4.12
N ILE A 283 4.58 6.41 -2.95
CA ILE A 283 3.47 7.18 -2.42
C ILE A 283 3.88 8.62 -2.08
N SER A 284 4.98 8.77 -1.34
CA SER A 284 5.47 10.07 -0.88
C SER A 284 5.79 10.98 -2.06
N TYR A 285 6.40 10.41 -3.10
CA TYR A 285 6.71 11.13 -4.32
C TYR A 285 5.46 11.65 -5.04
N THR A 286 4.41 10.82 -5.10
CA THR A 286 3.12 11.20 -5.67
C THR A 286 2.50 12.39 -4.91
N SER A 287 2.55 12.38 -3.58
CA SER A 287 2.10 13.49 -2.74
C SER A 287 2.89 14.79 -2.98
N VAL A 288 4.21 14.69 -3.13
CA VAL A 288 5.08 15.84 -3.46
C VAL A 288 4.72 16.45 -4.81
N ILE A 289 4.42 15.62 -5.81
CA ILE A 289 3.98 16.09 -7.13
C ILE A 289 2.63 16.79 -7.03
N TYR A 290 1.66 16.23 -6.31
CA TYR A 290 0.37 16.89 -6.10
C TYR A 290 0.53 18.25 -5.42
N PHE A 291 1.41 18.35 -4.41
CA PHE A 291 1.71 19.62 -3.74
C PHE A 291 2.30 20.68 -4.70
N LYS A 292 3.22 20.26 -5.58
CA LYS A 292 3.86 21.17 -6.54
C LYS A 292 2.92 21.59 -7.67
N LEU A 293 2.05 20.71 -8.16
CA LEU A 293 1.23 20.96 -9.34
C LEU A 293 -0.16 21.51 -9.03
N ASN A 294 -0.76 21.15 -7.89
CA ASN A 294 -2.14 21.51 -7.57
C ASN A 294 -2.15 22.62 -6.50
N LYS A 295 -2.51 23.85 -6.91
CA LYS A 295 -2.62 25.00 -6.02
C LYS A 295 -3.63 24.76 -4.88
N GLN A 296 -4.80 24.20 -5.19
CA GLN A 296 -5.81 23.89 -4.17
C GLN A 296 -5.30 22.88 -3.14
N PHE A 297 -4.64 21.81 -3.59
CA PHE A 297 -4.06 20.82 -2.68
C PHE A 297 -2.99 21.43 -1.76
N ARG A 298 -2.16 22.32 -2.30
CA ARG A 298 -1.18 23.09 -1.53
C ARG A 298 -1.84 23.99 -0.49
N ASP A 299 -2.91 24.68 -0.87
CA ASP A 299 -3.64 25.58 0.03
C ASP A 299 -4.33 24.80 1.15
N ILE A 300 -4.89 23.61 0.86
CA ILE A 300 -5.45 22.68 1.84
C ILE A 300 -4.38 22.19 2.82
N ILE A 301 -3.24 21.68 2.32
CA ILE A 301 -2.14 21.25 3.20
C ILE A 301 -1.63 22.41 4.05
N LYS A 302 -1.50 23.61 3.47
CA LYS A 302 -1.08 24.79 4.22
C LYS A 302 -2.06 25.14 5.32
N TYR A 303 -3.36 25.07 5.03
CA TYR A 303 -4.41 25.29 6.01
C TYR A 303 -4.32 24.30 7.16
N TYR A 304 -4.24 23.00 6.89
CA TYR A 304 -4.19 21.98 7.94
C TYR A 304 -2.87 21.98 8.73
N PHE A 305 -1.71 22.20 8.10
CA PHE A 305 -0.42 22.14 8.81
C PHE A 305 0.00 23.45 9.46
N PHE A 306 -0.35 24.61 8.87
CA PHE A 306 0.10 25.90 9.38
C PHE A 306 -1.01 26.73 10.03
N LYS A 307 -2.29 26.48 9.71
CA LYS A 307 -3.41 27.26 10.26
C LYS A 307 -4.20 26.51 11.34
N SER A 308 -4.14 25.18 11.38
CA SER A 308 -4.70 24.38 12.49
C SER A 308 -3.80 24.45 13.73
N SER A 309 -3.60 25.63 14.31
CA SER A 309 -3.27 25.74 15.72
C SER A 309 -4.51 25.37 16.53
N LEU A 310 -4.70 24.07 16.82
CA LEU A 310 -5.57 23.40 17.81
C LEU A 310 -7.07 23.80 17.97
N ASN A 311 -7.53 25.00 17.62
CA ASN A 311 -8.88 25.50 17.94
C ASN A 311 -9.93 25.15 16.87
N ASP A 312 -9.55 24.92 15.62
CA ASP A 312 -10.52 24.76 14.51
C ASP A 312 -11.02 23.32 14.30
N LEU A 313 -10.35 22.31 14.88
CA LEU A 313 -10.75 20.89 14.77
C LEU A 313 -12.06 20.59 15.52
N GLY A 314 -12.39 21.36 16.57
CA GLY A 314 -13.63 21.24 17.33
C GLY A 314 -14.85 21.89 16.67
N ALA A 315 -14.66 22.68 15.60
CA ALA A 315 -15.76 23.30 14.85
C ALA A 315 -16.26 22.38 13.72
N TRP A 316 -15.39 21.57 13.11
CA TRP A 316 -15.76 20.71 11.99
C TRP A 316 -16.65 19.51 12.40
N PHE A 317 -16.54 19.03 13.64
CA PHE A 317 -17.44 18.00 14.19
C PHE A 317 -18.81 18.54 14.62
N ARG A 318 -18.98 19.86 14.69
CA ARG A 318 -20.22 20.47 15.21
C ARG A 318 -21.27 20.78 14.15
N ASN A 319 -21.13 20.30 12.91
CA ASN A 319 -22.17 20.41 11.87
C ASN A 319 -22.76 21.83 11.69
N GLU A 320 -21.99 22.86 11.99
CA GLU A 320 -22.37 24.23 11.69
C GLU A 320 -21.46 24.73 10.58
N ILE A 321 -21.94 24.59 9.34
CA ILE A 321 -22.13 25.68 8.38
C ILE A 321 -22.83 25.09 7.12
N PRO A 322 -23.80 25.84 6.55
CA PRO A 322 -24.72 25.44 5.46
C PRO A 322 -24.08 24.96 4.15
#